data_AF-A0A845VVS8-F1
#
_entry.id   AF-A0A845VVS8-F1
#
_cell.length_a   1.000
_cell.length_b   1.000
_cell.length_c   1.000
_cell.angle_alpha   90.00
_cell.angle_beta   90.00
_cell.angle_gamma   90.00
#
_symmetry.space_group_name_H-M   'P 1'
#
loop_
_entity.id
_entity.type
_entity.pdbx_description
1 polymer ?
#
loop_
_entity_poly.entity_id
_entity_poly.type
_entity_poly.pdbx_seq_one_letter_code
_entity_poly.pdbx_strand_id
1 'polypeptide(L)' 'MSTSKSQIAVRITPFLLDKLNSYVERSGKSKTDFVIGALAQYLGCKSDMLLSQRVATLEAEVKELQALVKKSYLS' A
#
# COMPACT_ATOMS: atom_id res chain seq x y z
N MET A 1 0.70 24.84 20.35
CA MET A 1 0.54 23.37 20.30
C MET A 1 1.84 22.79 19.75
N SER A 2 2.66 22.15 20.57
CA SER A 2 3.85 21.43 20.09
C SER A 2 3.36 20.22 19.30
N THR A 3 3.53 20.24 17.99
CA THR A 3 3.29 19.07 17.13
C THR A 3 4.40 18.07 17.37
N SER A 4 4.25 17.26 18.42
CA SER A 4 5.16 16.15 18.71
C SER A 4 5.16 15.21 17.50
N LYS A 5 6.26 15.19 16.74
CA LYS A 5 6.42 14.25 15.64
C LYS A 5 6.45 12.85 16.24
N SER A 6 5.40 12.07 16.02
CA SER A 6 5.36 10.67 16.42
C SER A 6 6.48 9.93 15.68
N GLN A 7 7.38 9.30 16.43
CA GLN A 7 8.49 8.52 15.89
C GLN A 7 8.36 7.09 16.35
N ILE A 8 8.60 6.16 15.44
CA ILE A 8 8.60 4.72 15.70
C ILE A 8 9.94 4.17 15.21
N ALA A 9 10.68 3.48 16.08
CA ALA A 9 11.87 2.73 15.71
C ALA A 9 11.50 1.25 15.56
N VAL A 10 11.87 0.64 14.43
CA VAL A 10 11.53 -0.75 14.11
C VAL A 10 12.81 -1.53 13.83
N ARG A 11 12.93 -2.74 14.39
CA ARG A 11 14.00 -3.67 14.03
C ARG A 11 13.58 -4.45 12.79
N ILE A 12 14.42 -4.43 11.77
CA ILE A 12 14.20 -5.15 10.51
C ILE A 12 15.37 -6.09 10.26
N THR A 13 15.10 -7.22 9.63
CA THR A 13 16.16 -8.17 9.23
C THR A 13 16.97 -7.59 8.06
N PRO A 14 18.26 -7.95 7.92
CA PRO A 14 19.10 -7.42 6.84
C PRO A 14 18.52 -7.68 5.45
N PHE A 15 17.97 -8.88 5.24
CA PHE A 15 17.30 -9.24 3.98
C PHE A 15 16.12 -8.34 3.62
N LEU A 16 15.32 -7.94 4.62
CA LEU A 16 14.18 -7.05 4.39
C LEU A 16 14.64 -5.62 4.10
N LEU A 17 15.71 -5.17 4.77
CA LEU A 17 16.32 -3.87 4.52
C LEU A 17 16.85 -3.78 3.07
N ASP A 18 17.51 -4.81 2.57
CA ASP A 18 18.00 -4.84 1.18
C ASP A 18 16.86 -4.73 0.17
N LYS A 19 15.79 -5.51 0.36
CA LYS A 19 14.60 -5.40 -0.48
C LYS A 19 14.00 -4.00 -0.44
N LEU A 20 13.86 -3.41 0.75
CA LEU A 20 13.35 -2.04 0.91
C LEU A 20 14.22 -1.03 0.17
N ASN A 21 15.55 -1.17 0.24
CA ASN A 21 16.49 -0.33 -0.49
C ASN A 21 16.28 -0.41 -2.01
N SER A 22 16.19 -1.63 -2.56
CA SER A 22 15.95 -1.83 -3.99
C SER A 22 14.61 -1.25 -4.47
N TYR A 23 13.56 -1.31 -3.64
CA TYR A 23 12.27 -0.70 -4.00
C TYR A 23 12.32 0.83 -4.00
N VAL A 24 13.06 1.42 -3.06
CA VAL A 24 13.26 2.87 -3.01
C VAL A 24 14.02 3.37 -4.23
N GLU A 25 15.09 2.68 -4.64
CA GLU A 25 15.86 3.01 -5.84
C GLU A 25 14.99 2.99 -7.11
N ARG A 26 14.09 2.02 -7.25
CA ARG A 26 13.22 1.88 -8.44
C ARG A 26 12.07 2.87 -8.46
N SER A 27 11.55 3.25 -7.30
CA SER A 27 10.34 4.08 -7.19
C SER A 27 10.62 5.57 -7.00
N GLY A 28 11.86 5.94 -6.64
CA GLY A 28 12.25 7.31 -6.32
C GLY A 28 11.60 7.86 -5.04
N LYS A 29 10.91 7.01 -4.26
CA LYS A 29 10.22 7.41 -3.02
C LYS A 29 11.11 7.21 -1.81
N SER A 30 10.91 8.01 -0.77
CA SER A 30 11.68 7.82 0.47
C SER A 30 11.33 6.48 1.14
N LYS A 31 12.27 5.94 1.92
CA LYS A 31 12.03 4.74 2.74
C LYS A 31 10.84 4.94 3.67
N THR A 32 10.71 6.13 4.23
CA THR A 32 9.58 6.50 5.10
C THR A 32 8.26 6.43 4.35
N ASP A 33 8.16 7.04 3.16
CA ASP A 33 6.91 7.03 2.38
C ASP A 33 6.49 5.60 2.03
N PHE A 34 7.47 4.74 1.71
CA PHE A 34 7.20 3.33 1.43
C PHE A 34 6.69 2.60 2.67
N VAL A 35 7.35 2.76 3.82
CA VAL A 35 6.97 2.10 5.07
C VAL A 35 5.60 2.57 5.56
N ILE A 36 5.34 3.88 5.50
CA ILE A 36 4.03 4.44 5.84
C ILE A 36 2.96 3.94 4.89
N GLY A 37 3.22 3.90 3.57
CA GLY A 37 2.28 3.35 2.60
C GLY A 37 1.97 1.88 2.83
N ALA A 38 2.98 1.06 3.15
CA ALA A 38 2.80 -0.35 3.48
C ALA A 38 2.01 -0.55 4.79
N LEU A 39 2.28 0.27 5.81
CA LEU A 39 1.52 0.25 7.07
C LEU A 39 0.07 0.70 6.86
N ALA A 40 -0.16 1.76 6.09
CA ALA A 40 -1.48 2.25 5.74
C ALA A 40 -2.26 1.17 4.97
N GLN A 41 -1.61 0.47 4.04
CA GLN A 41 -2.19 -0.68 3.35
C GLN A 41 -2.57 -1.80 4.31
N TYR A 42 -1.64 -2.19 5.19
CA TYR A 42 -1.87 -3.26 6.16
C TYR A 42 -3.01 -2.94 7.13
N LEU A 43 -3.11 -1.69 7.58
CA LEU A 43 -4.15 -1.21 8.50
C LEU A 43 -5.47 -0.83 7.79
N GLY A 44 -5.54 -0.90 6.46
CA GLY A 44 -6.72 -0.52 5.71
C GLY A 44 -6.97 1.01 5.64
N CYS A 45 -5.98 1.83 5.98
CA CYS A 45 -6.02 3.28 5.84
C CYS A 45 -5.82 3.69 4.36
N LYS A 46 -6.87 3.49 3.55
CA LYS A 46 -6.89 3.78 2.10
C LYS A 46 -6.66 5.28 1.73
N SER A 47 -6.68 6.20 2.70
CA SER A 47 -6.51 7.65 2.47
C SER A 47 -5.07 8.07 2.16
N ASP A 48 -4.07 7.36 2.67
CA ASP A 48 -2.63 7.68 2.48
C ASP A 48 -1.96 6.85 1.35
N MET A 49 -2.74 6.03 0.65
CA MET A 49 -2.25 5.32 -0.53
C MET A 49 -2.08 6.27 -1.71
N LEU A 50 -1.00 6.09 -2.46
CA LEU A 50 -0.81 6.75 -3.75
C LEU A 50 -2.00 6.48 -4.66
N LEU A 51 -2.44 7.51 -5.38
CA LEU A 51 -3.62 7.44 -6.25
C LEU A 51 -3.57 6.23 -7.20
N SER A 52 -2.41 5.91 -7.75
CA SER A 52 -2.22 4.75 -8.63
C SER A 52 -2.52 3.40 -7.95
N GLN A 53 -2.16 3.24 -6.67
CA GLN A 53 -2.47 2.03 -5.92
C GLN A 53 -3.96 1.94 -5.57
N ARG A 54 -4.59 3.08 -5.27
CA ARG A 54 -6.04 3.14 -5.02
C ARG A 54 -6.83 2.77 -6.27
N VAL A 55 -6.41 3.28 -7.43
CA VAL A 55 -7.03 2.95 -8.72
C VAL A 55 -6.83 1.47 -9.05
N ALA A 56 -5.62 0.92 -8.93
CA ALA A 56 -5.37 -0.51 -9.19
C ALA A 56 -6.20 -1.43 -8.27
N THR A 57 -6.37 -1.05 -7.00
CA THR A 57 -7.23 -1.80 -6.06
C THR A 57 -8.69 -1.74 -6.49
N LEU A 58 -9.17 -0.56 -6.88
CA LEU A 58 -10.54 -0.37 -7.34
C LEU A 58 -10.82 -1.15 -8.64
N GLU A 59 -9.88 -1.16 -9.58
CA GLU A 59 -9.98 -1.96 -10.82
C GLU A 59 -10.11 -3.46 -10.53
N ALA A 60 -9.36 -3.97 -9.53
CA ALA A 60 -9.46 -5.36 -9.11
C ALA A 60 -10.82 -5.68 -8.46
N GLU A 61 -11.29 -4.85 -7.53
CA GLU A 61 -12.60 -5.00 -6.88
C GLU A 61 -13.74 -4.97 -7.91
N VAL A 62 -13.69 -4.06 -8.90
CA VAL A 62 -14.67 -3.98 -9.99
C VAL A 62 -14.65 -5.22 -10.87
N LYS A 63 -13.46 -5.78 -11.16
CA LYS A 63 -13.33 -7.00 -11.96
C LYS A 63 -13.98 -8.21 -11.28
N GLU A 64 -13.83 -8.35 -9.96
CA GLU A 64 -14.50 -9.39 -9.19
C GLU A 64 -16.02 -9.22 -9.20
N LEU A 65 -16.50 -7.99 -8.98
CA LEU A 65 -17.93 -7.68 -9.06
C LEU A 65 -18.51 -8.03 -10.45
N GLN A 66 -17.80 -7.67 -11.52
CA GLN A 66 -18.21 -8.02 -12.88
C GLN A 66 -18.29 -9.54 -13.09
N ALA A 67 -17.36 -10.31 -12.52
CA ALA A 67 -17.38 -11.77 -12.61
C ALA A 67 -18.59 -12.36 -11.87
N LEU A 68 -18.91 -11.85 -10.68
CA LEU A 68 -20.07 -12.28 -9.89
C LEU A 68 -21.38 -11.95 -10.60
N VAL A 69 -21.50 -10.74 -11.14
CA VAL A 69 -22.68 -10.29 -11.89
C VAL A 69 -22.88 -11.14 -13.14
N LYS A 70 -21.82 -11.41 -13.91
CA LYS A 70 -21.91 -12.33 -15.07
C LYS A 70 -22.35 -13.73 -14.65
N LYS A 71 -21.84 -14.24 -13.53
CA LYS A 71 -22.24 -15.54 -12.99
C LYS A 71 -23.73 -15.56 -12.63
N SER A 72 -24.26 -14.49 -12.03
CA SER A 72 -25.69 -14.39 -11.67
C SER A 72 -26.64 -14.24 -12.87
N TYR A 73 -26.17 -13.77 -14.02
CA TYR A 73 -26.97 -13.68 -15.25
C TYR A 73 -26.93 -14.95 -16.12
N LEU A 74 -26.01 -15.87 -15.82
CA LEU A 74 -25.82 -17.13 -16.56
C LEU A 74 -26.39 -18.35 -15.81
N SER A 75 -27.00 -18.12 -14.64
CA SER A 75 -27.69 -19.11 -13.80
C SER A 75 -29.18 -18.81 -13.76
#